data_AF-A0A0J1LDW4-F1
#
_entry.id   AF-A0A0J1LDW4-F1
#
_cell.length_a   1.000
_cell.length_b   1.000
_cell.length_c   1.000
_cell.angle_alpha   90.00
_cell.angle_beta   90.00
_cell.angle_gamma   90.00
#
_symmetry.space_group_name_H-M   'P 1'
#
loop_
_entity.id
_entity.type
_entity.pdbx_description
1 polymer ?
#
loop_
_entity_poly.entity_id
_entity_poly.type
_entity_poly.pdbx_seq_one_letter_code
_entity_poly.pdbx_strand_id
1 'polypeptide(L)'
;MKKIKDERLIMKNLQNIKVAYIIQTLGIIGILGYDLITKGLVGMRDNPLWYVFIITSIISAYLSMNISVDHENSKKDPKKGLSLSITIVTLLSVLIGILIILSDRERILNGVLIGGIVFICGIIPVLYTYYLRNKKGRDLDDEDEV
;
A
#
# COMPACT_ATOMS: atom_id res chain seq x y z
N MET A 1 11.11 -12.43 30.83
CA MET A 1 11.30 -13.19 29.57
C MET A 1 12.78 -13.19 29.21
N LYS A 2 13.37 -14.35 28.86
CA LYS A 2 14.76 -14.38 28.35
C LYS A 2 14.78 -13.91 26.90
N LYS A 3 15.68 -12.98 26.55
CA LYS A 3 15.89 -12.57 25.16
C LYS A 3 16.48 -13.75 24.39
N ILE A 4 15.84 -14.11 23.28
CA ILE A 4 16.35 -15.11 22.34
C ILE A 4 17.54 -14.46 21.61
N LYS A 5 18.74 -15.06 21.71
CA LYS A 5 19.96 -14.57 21.06
C LYS A 5 20.38 -15.41 19.84
N ASP A 6 19.83 -16.61 19.70
CA ASP A 6 20.17 -17.52 18.61
C ASP A 6 19.36 -17.18 17.36
N GLU A 7 20.05 -16.93 16.25
CA GLU A 7 19.48 -16.57 14.94
C GLU A 7 18.50 -17.65 14.42
N ARG A 8 18.76 -18.93 14.69
CA ARG A 8 17.88 -20.02 14.26
C ARG A 8 16.52 -19.96 14.95
N LEU A 9 16.52 -19.61 16.24
CA LEU A 9 15.30 -19.43 17.00
C LEU A 9 14.56 -18.14 16.63
N ILE A 10 15.28 -17.08 16.27
CA ILE A 10 14.69 -15.84 15.74
C ILE A 10 13.97 -16.11 14.42
N MET A 11 14.61 -16.83 13.49
CA MET A 11 14.00 -17.19 12.21
C MET A 11 12.72 -18.01 12.38
N LYS A 12 12.74 -19.02 13.28
CA LYS A 12 11.53 -19.79 13.61
C LYS A 12 10.44 -18.91 14.23
N ASN A 13 10.80 -17.96 15.10
CA ASN A 13 9.83 -17.03 15.68
C ASN A 13 9.19 -16.14 14.60
N LEU A 14 9.98 -15.61 13.66
CA LEU A 14 9.46 -14.85 12.52
C LEU A 14 8.52 -15.67 11.63
N GLN A 15 8.84 -16.94 11.37
CA GLN A 15 7.94 -17.86 10.66
C GLN A 15 6.63 -18.06 11.42
N ASN A 16 6.67 -18.20 12.75
CA ASN A 16 5.47 -18.33 13.57
C ASN A 16 4.61 -17.05 13.53
N ILE A 17 5.23 -15.88 13.64
CA ILE A 17 4.54 -14.58 13.51
C ILE A 17 3.90 -14.46 12.12
N LYS A 18 4.60 -14.87 11.06
CA LYS A 18 4.06 -14.86 9.68
C LYS A 18 2.81 -15.74 9.56
N VAL A 19 2.85 -16.96 10.12
CA VAL A 19 1.68 -17.86 10.10
C VAL A 19 0.51 -17.25 10.89
N ALA A 20 0.77 -16.72 12.08
CA ALA A 20 -0.25 -16.06 12.89
C ALA A 20 -0.88 -14.86 12.16
N TYR A 21 -0.05 -14.04 11.50
CA TYR A 21 -0.49 -12.90 10.71
C TYR A 21 -1.39 -13.33 9.53
N ILE A 22 -1.02 -14.40 8.82
CA ILE A 22 -1.84 -14.96 7.74
C ILE A 22 -3.21 -15.41 8.26
N ILE A 23 -3.23 -16.19 9.36
CA ILE A 23 -4.46 -16.68 9.96
C ILE A 23 -5.34 -15.51 10.43
N GLN A 24 -4.76 -14.51 11.10
CA GLN A 24 -5.47 -13.32 11.55
C GLN A 24 -6.07 -12.55 10.37
N THR A 25 -5.30 -12.35 9.30
CA THR A 25 -5.76 -11.66 8.10
C THR A 25 -6.92 -12.40 7.45
N LEU A 26 -6.82 -13.74 7.31
CA LEU A 26 -7.90 -14.58 6.79
C LEU A 26 -9.15 -14.54 7.69
N GLY A 27 -8.98 -14.54 9.01
CA GLY A 27 -10.09 -14.42 9.96
C GLY A 27 -10.82 -13.09 9.81
N ILE A 28 -10.07 -11.98 9.70
CA ILE A 28 -10.63 -10.65 9.47
C ILE A 28 -11.38 -10.59 8.13
N ILE A 29 -10.78 -11.11 7.06
CA ILE A 29 -11.43 -11.18 5.74
C ILE A 29 -12.70 -12.04 5.80
N GLY A 30 -12.69 -13.15 6.52
CA GLY A 30 -13.85 -14.02 6.69
C GLY A 30 -15.01 -13.32 7.40
N ILE A 31 -14.75 -12.61 8.51
CA ILE A 31 -15.77 -11.87 9.25
C ILE A 31 -16.33 -10.72 8.39
N LEU A 32 -15.46 -9.93 7.76
CA LEU A 32 -15.89 -8.82 6.91
C LEU A 32 -16.63 -9.32 5.66
N GLY A 33 -16.20 -10.44 5.08
CA GLY A 33 -16.88 -11.08 3.96
C GLY A 33 -18.27 -11.60 4.33
N TYR A 34 -18.43 -12.13 5.54
CA TYR A 34 -19.74 -12.50 6.06
C TYR A 34 -20.66 -11.28 6.25
N ASP A 35 -20.14 -10.20 6.85
CA ASP A 35 -20.88 -8.94 6.99
C ASP A 35 -21.24 -8.33 5.62
N LEU A 36 -20.37 -8.45 4.63
CA LEU A 36 -20.62 -7.99 3.26
C LEU A 36 -21.80 -8.73 2.61
N ILE A 37 -21.89 -10.05 2.80
CA ILE A 37 -22.98 -10.87 2.23
C ILE A 37 -24.30 -10.64 2.98
N THR A 38 -24.24 -10.48 4.31
CA THR A 38 -25.44 -10.43 5.16
C THR A 38 -26.00 -9.02 5.36
N LYS A 39 -25.14 -8.02 5.54
CA LYS A 39 -25.49 -6.63 5.86
C LYS A 39 -25.09 -5.64 4.76
N GLY A 40 -24.47 -6.12 3.68
CA GLY A 40 -24.03 -5.31 2.57
C GLY A 40 -22.80 -4.45 2.86
N LEU A 41 -22.46 -3.57 1.92
CA LEU A 41 -21.29 -2.69 1.98
C LEU A 41 -21.32 -1.70 3.16
N VAL A 42 -22.50 -1.25 3.56
CA VAL A 42 -22.66 -0.30 4.69
C VAL A 42 -22.38 -1.02 6.01
N GLY A 43 -23.03 -2.17 6.24
CA GLY A 43 -22.83 -2.94 7.47
C GLY A 43 -21.41 -3.48 7.64
N MET A 44 -20.70 -3.78 6.55
CA MET A 44 -19.28 -4.14 6.61
C MET A 44 -18.40 -2.95 7.04
N ARG A 45 -18.67 -1.73 6.53
CA ARG A 45 -17.87 -0.53 6.84
C ARG A 45 -18.13 0.02 8.24
N ASP A 46 -19.33 -0.20 8.78
CA ASP A 46 -19.67 0.16 10.15
C ASP A 46 -19.00 -0.74 11.19
N ASN A 47 -18.52 -1.93 10.78
CA ASN A 47 -17.80 -2.82 11.69
C ASN A 47 -16.41 -2.24 12.03
N PRO A 48 -16.06 -2.04 13.31
CA PRO A 48 -14.73 -1.57 13.72
C PRO A 48 -13.56 -2.36 13.14
N LEU A 49 -13.77 -3.66 12.88
CA LEU A 49 -12.78 -4.56 12.27
C LEU A 49 -12.35 -4.09 10.87
N TRP A 50 -13.24 -3.41 10.14
CA TRP A 50 -12.94 -2.84 8.83
C TRP A 50 -11.84 -1.77 8.92
N TYR A 51 -11.95 -0.86 9.90
CA TYR A 51 -10.93 0.19 10.07
C TYR A 51 -9.58 -0.39 10.48
N VAL A 52 -9.57 -1.37 11.39
CA VAL A 52 -8.34 -2.07 11.80
C VAL A 52 -7.70 -2.74 10.58
N PHE A 53 -8.48 -3.42 9.74
CA PHE A 53 -7.99 -4.05 8.52
C PHE A 53 -7.37 -3.05 7.54
N ILE A 54 -8.06 -1.93 7.28
CA ILE A 54 -7.58 -0.92 6.34
C ILE A 54 -6.30 -0.24 6.85
N ILE A 55 -6.26 0.18 8.11
CA ILE A 55 -5.08 0.86 8.68
C ILE A 55 -3.87 -0.08 8.68
N THR A 56 -4.05 -1.33 9.13
CA THR A 56 -2.96 -2.31 9.16
C THR A 56 -2.46 -2.64 7.76
N SER A 57 -3.36 -2.75 6.78
CA SER A 57 -3.00 -2.96 5.37
C SER A 57 -2.20 -1.78 4.80
N ILE A 58 -2.58 -0.54 5.11
CA ILE A 58 -1.82 0.65 4.70
C ILE A 58 -0.42 0.63 5.29
N ILE A 59 -0.28 0.41 6.61
CA ILE A 59 1.02 0.35 7.28
C ILE A 59 1.88 -0.78 6.69
N SER A 60 1.30 -1.98 6.50
CA SER A 60 1.98 -3.12 5.91
C SER A 60 2.48 -2.83 4.49
N ALA A 61 1.70 -2.10 3.68
CA ALA A 61 2.09 -1.69 2.34
C ALA A 61 3.29 -0.74 2.36
N TYR A 62 3.28 0.28 3.23
CA TYR A 62 4.41 1.20 3.40
C TYR A 62 5.68 0.48 3.87
N LEU A 63 5.55 -0.43 4.83
CA LEU A 63 6.69 -1.20 5.34
C LEU A 63 7.27 -2.14 4.28
N SER A 64 6.40 -2.78 3.49
CA SER A 64 6.82 -3.63 2.36
C SER A 64 7.49 -2.81 1.25
N MET A 65 7.00 -1.59 1.01
CA MET A 65 7.58 -0.68 0.03
C MET A 65 8.99 -0.24 0.42
N ASN A 66 9.23 0.06 1.69
CA ASN A 66 10.57 0.39 2.20
C ASN A 66 11.57 -0.74 1.90
N ILE A 67 11.23 -1.98 2.26
CA ILE A 67 12.07 -3.16 1.99
C ILE A 67 12.25 -3.39 0.49
N SER A 68 11.21 -3.18 -0.32
CA SER A 68 11.27 -3.36 -1.76
C SER A 68 12.23 -2.38 -2.44
N VAL A 69 12.33 -1.14 -1.95
CA VAL A 69 13.29 -0.16 -2.47
C VAL A 69 14.72 -0.55 -2.10
N ASP A 70 14.93 -1.11 -0.92
CA ASP A 70 16.25 -1.57 -0.47
C ASP A 70 16.73 -2.80 -1.27
N HIS A 71 15.82 -3.71 -1.66
CA HIS A 71 16.10 -4.84 -2.54
C HIS A 71 16.19 -4.49 -4.04
N GLU A 72 15.82 -3.27 -4.46
CA GLU A 72 15.93 -2.85 -5.86
C GLU A 72 17.42 -2.58 -6.20
N ASN A 73 17.96 -3.28 -7.21
CA ASN A 73 19.34 -3.12 -7.68
C ASN A 73 19.62 -1.65 -8.07
N SER A 74 20.75 -1.11 -7.59
CA SER A 74 21.12 0.32 -7.59
C SER A 74 21.19 1.03 -8.94
N LYS A 75 21.07 0.33 -10.07
CA LYS A 75 21.30 0.90 -11.42
C LYS A 75 20.10 1.60 -12.05
N LYS A 76 18.94 1.66 -11.39
CA LYS A 76 17.74 2.24 -12.00
C LYS A 76 17.57 3.71 -11.62
N ASP A 77 17.67 4.58 -12.63
CA ASP A 77 17.40 6.02 -12.51
C ASP A 77 16.11 6.30 -11.71
N PRO A 78 16.19 6.95 -10.54
CA PRO A 78 15.03 7.20 -9.68
C PRO A 78 13.98 8.07 -10.39
N LYS A 79 14.42 8.96 -11.29
CA LYS A 79 13.57 9.85 -12.10
C LYS A 79 12.73 9.08 -13.14
N LYS A 80 13.28 8.02 -13.74
CA LYS A 80 12.55 7.18 -14.71
C LYS A 80 11.48 6.33 -14.01
N GLY A 81 11.79 5.82 -12.82
CA GLY A 81 10.83 5.10 -11.98
C GLY A 81 9.67 5.98 -11.51
N LEU A 82 9.96 7.23 -11.09
CA LEU A 82 8.94 8.20 -10.71
C LEU A 82 7.99 8.50 -11.87
N SER A 83 8.52 8.86 -13.06
CA SER A 83 7.71 9.23 -14.22
C SER A 83 6.74 8.10 -14.65
N LEU A 84 7.21 6.85 -14.64
CA LEU A 84 6.38 5.69 -14.92
C LEU A 84 5.27 5.51 -13.88
N SER A 85 5.59 5.63 -12.59
CA SER A 85 4.60 5.48 -11.52
C SER A 85 3.53 6.58 -11.53
N ILE A 86 3.91 7.84 -11.79
CA ILE A 86 2.96 8.94 -11.97
C ILE A 86 2.05 8.67 -13.16
N THR A 87 2.61 8.23 -14.30
CA THR A 87 1.82 7.93 -15.51
C THR A 87 0.75 6.88 -15.23
N ILE A 88 1.10 5.81 -14.52
CA ILE A 88 0.16 4.74 -14.15
C ILE A 88 -0.93 5.25 -13.19
N VAL A 89 -0.57 6.04 -12.17
CA VAL A 89 -1.53 6.61 -11.22
C VAL A 89 -2.49 7.57 -11.93
N THR A 90 -1.98 8.43 -12.80
CA THR A 90 -2.81 9.33 -13.62
C THR A 90 -3.78 8.52 -14.47
N LEU A 91 -3.30 7.50 -15.19
CA LEU A 91 -4.14 6.67 -16.06
C LEU A 91 -5.27 5.98 -15.28
N LEU A 92 -4.95 5.39 -14.11
CA LEU A 92 -5.92 4.74 -13.23
C LEU A 92 -6.96 5.73 -12.70
N SER A 93 -6.53 6.92 -12.27
CA SER A 93 -7.44 7.95 -11.75
C SER A 93 -8.44 8.42 -12.82
N VAL A 94 -7.97 8.59 -14.07
CA VAL A 94 -8.80 8.97 -15.21
C VAL A 94 -9.78 7.85 -15.57
N LEU A 95 -9.32 6.60 -15.62
CA LEU A 95 -10.17 5.43 -15.87
C LEU A 95 -11.32 5.33 -14.86
N ILE A 96 -11.01 5.48 -13.56
CA ILE A 96 -12.01 5.44 -12.49
C ILE A 96 -12.98 6.62 -12.61
N GLY A 97 -12.47 7.83 -12.87
CA GLY A 97 -13.30 9.01 -13.10
C GLY A 97 -14.29 8.81 -14.25
N ILE A 98 -13.83 8.29 -15.39
CA ILE A 98 -14.67 8.02 -16.56
C ILE A 98 -15.75 6.97 -16.26
N LEU A 99 -15.41 5.88 -15.56
CA LEU A 99 -16.38 4.86 -15.16
C LEU A 99 -17.52 5.43 -14.31
N ILE A 100 -17.21 6.37 -13.43
CA ILE A 100 -18.19 7.04 -12.57
C ILE A 100 -19.08 7.99 -13.38
N ILE A 101 -18.52 8.72 -14.34
CA ILE A 101 -19.28 9.60 -15.25
C ILE A 101 -20.24 8.78 -16.10
N LEU A 102 -19.80 7.62 -16.61
CA LEU A 102 -20.64 6.76 -17.46
C LEU A 102 -21.79 6.11 -16.67
N SER A 103 -21.57 5.80 -15.39
CA SER A 103 -22.55 5.09 -14.58
C SER A 103 -23.71 5.96 -14.09
N ASP A 104 -23.62 7.29 -14.19
CA ASP A 104 -24.56 8.17 -13.50
C ASP A 104 -24.90 9.42 -14.34
N ARG A 105 -26.20 9.67 -14.51
CA ARG A 105 -26.74 10.49 -15.61
C ARG A 105 -26.57 12.02 -15.42
N GLU A 106 -26.28 12.49 -14.20
CA GLU A 106 -26.24 13.93 -13.85
C GLU A 106 -24.87 14.37 -13.25
N ARG A 107 -23.76 13.73 -13.64
CA ARG A 107 -22.63 13.47 -12.71
C ARG A 107 -21.20 13.74 -13.17
N ILE A 108 -20.98 14.58 -14.20
CA ILE A 108 -19.62 14.92 -14.64
C ILE A 108 -18.78 15.48 -13.47
N LEU A 109 -19.37 16.37 -12.66
CA LEU A 109 -18.69 16.99 -11.52
C LEU A 109 -18.25 15.96 -10.48
N ASN A 110 -19.12 14.98 -10.17
CA ASN A 110 -18.85 13.91 -9.20
C ASN A 110 -17.75 12.96 -9.69
N GLY A 111 -17.75 12.62 -10.98
CA GLY A 111 -16.69 11.81 -11.56
C GLY A 111 -15.33 12.51 -11.52
N VAL A 112 -15.29 13.82 -11.82
CA VAL A 112 -14.08 14.64 -11.70
C VAL A 112 -13.62 14.75 -10.24
N LEU A 113 -14.54 14.96 -9.29
CA LEU A 113 -14.24 15.05 -7.86
C LEU A 113 -13.63 13.75 -7.32
N ILE A 114 -14.28 12.61 -7.61
CA ILE A 114 -13.81 11.30 -7.12
C ILE A 114 -12.50 10.91 -7.83
N GLY A 115 -12.38 11.15 -9.13
CA GLY A 115 -11.13 10.93 -9.86
C GLY A 115 -9.98 11.78 -9.30
N GLY A 116 -10.24 13.04 -8.96
CA GLY A 116 -9.27 13.95 -8.33
C GLY A 116 -8.84 13.47 -6.94
N ILE A 117 -9.77 13.00 -6.10
CA ILE A 117 -9.44 12.43 -4.78
C ILE A 117 -8.53 11.21 -4.92
N VAL A 118 -8.87 10.29 -5.84
CA VAL A 118 -8.05 9.09 -6.11
C VAL A 118 -6.66 9.48 -6.61
N PHE A 119 -6.57 10.49 -7.46
CA PHE A 119 -5.30 11.01 -7.96
C PHE A 119 -4.41 11.57 -6.84
N ILE A 120 -4.96 12.44 -5.98
CA ILE A 120 -4.24 13.00 -4.84
C ILE A 120 -3.79 11.88 -3.88
N CYS A 121 -4.66 10.92 -3.60
CA CYS A 121 -4.33 9.78 -2.74
C CYS A 121 -3.24 8.90 -3.35
N GLY A 122 -3.23 8.71 -4.67
CA GLY A 122 -2.24 7.91 -5.38
C GLY A 122 -0.87 8.58 -5.50
N ILE A 123 -0.83 9.91 -5.53
CA ILE A 123 0.44 10.66 -5.57
C ILE A 123 1.25 10.48 -4.28
N ILE A 124 0.60 10.39 -3.12
CA ILE A 124 1.28 10.33 -1.82
C ILE A 124 2.25 9.12 -1.74
N PRO A 125 1.83 7.86 -2.01
CA PRO A 125 2.75 6.72 -2.08
C PRO A 125 3.86 6.87 -3.12
N VAL A 126 3.55 7.46 -4.28
CA VAL A 126 4.53 7.66 -5.37
C VAL A 126 5.64 8.62 -4.94
N LEU A 127 5.28 9.74 -4.32
CA LEU A 127 6.23 10.69 -3.76
C LEU A 127 7.07 10.06 -2.65
N TYR A 128 6.45 9.28 -1.78
CA TYR A 128 7.17 8.57 -0.72
C TYR A 128 8.20 7.57 -1.28
N THR A 129 7.83 6.84 -2.33
CA THR A 129 8.76 5.93 -3.04
C THR A 129 9.95 6.68 -3.63
N TYR A 130 9.70 7.84 -4.24
CA TYR A 130 10.74 8.66 -4.83
C TYR A 130 11.69 9.22 -3.76
N TYR A 131 11.14 9.67 -2.64
CA TYR A 131 11.94 10.09 -1.49
C TYR A 131 12.86 8.97 -1.00
N LEU A 132 12.34 7.75 -0.84
CA LEU A 132 13.13 6.59 -0.44
C LEU A 132 14.24 6.26 -1.44
N ARG A 133 13.92 6.24 -2.75
CA ARG A 133 14.91 5.99 -3.80
C ARG A 133 15.99 7.06 -3.87
N ASN A 134 15.61 8.33 -3.70
CA ASN A 134 16.56 9.45 -3.72
C ASN A 134 17.46 9.45 -2.49
N LYS A 135 16.93 9.08 -1.32
CA LYS A 135 17.72 8.90 -0.10
C LYS A 135 18.78 7.80 -0.30
N LYS A 136 18.37 6.62 -0.79
CA LYS A 136 19.27 5.50 -1.08
C LYS A 136 20.38 5.87 -2.08
N GLY A 137 20.06 6.65 -3.11
CA GLY A 137 21.05 7.12 -4.08
C GLY A 137 22.14 8.00 -3.43
N ARG A 138 21.75 8.91 -2.53
CA ARG A 138 22.70 9.75 -1.79
C ARG A 138 23.59 8.93 -0.84
N ASP A 139 22.98 7.99 -0.12
CA ASP A 139 23.71 7.13 0.83
C ASP A 139 24.78 6.27 0.09
N LEU A 140 24.54 5.89 -1.17
CA LEU A 140 25.51 5.15 -2.01
C LEU A 140 26.64 6.05 -2.53
N ASP A 141 26.32 7.27 -2.97
CA ASP A 141 27.33 8.22 -3.45
C ASP A 141 28.30 8.65 -2.32
N ASP A 142 27.82 8.76 -1.08
CA ASP A 142 28.63 9.07 0.11
C ASP A 142 29.55 7.90 0.54
N GLU A 143 29.20 6.64 0.26
CA GLU A 143 30.05 5.47 0.53
C GLU A 143 31.15 5.28 -0.52
N ASP A 144 30.93 5.69 -1.78
CA ASP A 144 31.92 5.59 -2.87
C ASP A 144 32.99 6.72 -2.82
N GLU A 145 32.79 7.77 -2.00
CA GLU A 145 33.76 8.86 -1.79
C GLU A 145 34.75 8.65 -0.61
N VAL A 146 34.63 7.56 0.17
CA VAL A 146 35.48 7.23 1.35
C VAL A 146 36.46 6.10 1.05
#